data_AF-A0A6A6PB74-F1
#
_entry.id   AF-A0A6A6PB74-F1
#
_cell.length_a   1.000
_cell.length_b   1.000
_cell.length_c   1.000
_cell.angle_alpha   90.00
_cell.angle_beta   90.00
_cell.angle_gamma   90.00
#
_symmetry.space_group_name_H-M   'P 1'
#
loop_
_entity.id
_entity.type
_entity.pdbx_description
1 polymer ?
#
loop_
_entity_poly.entity_id
_entity_poly.type
_entity_poly.pdbx_seq_one_letter_code
_entity_poly.pdbx_strand_id
1 'polypeptide(L)'
;MERSRRPASNAGILKTPRRGPHVKRWDGKNRTCADWDGLRRDSELFFQNGDILVHLYAKGNSRRGPTFRVPFETLQKFNCGPLFSICFAQLLPELQGSSPTGSGRPQDKYELYIPAPDHVPRDDAFSWHITTRNFFALVYRKPLVGTTMGKALVTLHDRMRMFRAKRANNHNDLLVYLEEMGYLNFAHHPDYALAVLYYAEQYQIFGLWADAFVHCVAMNDGLYLSPEFAAISPTT
;
A
#
# COMPACT_ATOMS: atom_id res chain seq x y z
N MET A 1 -61.09 30.70 23.31
CA MET A 1 -60.02 30.79 22.28
C MET A 1 -58.75 30.25 22.90
N GLU A 2 -58.43 28.98 22.68
CA GLU A 2 -57.29 28.31 23.32
C GLU A 2 -56.48 27.63 22.22
N ARG A 3 -55.26 28.15 21.98
CA ARG A 3 -54.37 27.69 20.90
C ARG A 3 -53.54 26.50 21.39
N SER A 4 -53.90 25.32 20.90
CA SER A 4 -53.13 24.08 21.04
C SER A 4 -51.75 24.21 20.39
N ARG A 5 -50.67 24.09 21.19
CA ARG A 5 -49.28 24.03 20.72
C ARG A 5 -48.92 22.57 20.42
N ARG A 6 -48.62 22.26 19.15
CA ARG A 6 -47.98 21.00 18.74
C ARG A 6 -46.49 21.03 19.10
N PRO A 7 -45.88 19.93 19.60
CA PRO A 7 -44.43 19.87 19.79
C PRO A 7 -43.73 19.68 18.44
N ALA A 8 -42.59 20.35 18.30
CA ALA A 8 -41.73 20.29 17.12
C ALA A 8 -41.18 18.87 16.93
N SER A 9 -41.24 18.40 15.69
CA SER A 9 -40.65 17.15 15.22
C SER A 9 -39.14 17.13 15.48
N ASN A 10 -38.67 16.10 16.18
CA ASN A 10 -37.26 15.74 16.29
C ASN A 10 -36.63 15.69 14.90
N ALA A 11 -35.82 16.69 14.58
CA ALA A 11 -34.92 16.64 13.44
C ALA A 11 -33.95 15.48 13.67
N GLY A 12 -34.12 14.42 12.89
CA GLY A 12 -33.22 13.27 12.90
C GLY A 12 -31.80 13.78 12.68
N ILE A 13 -30.93 13.49 13.64
CA ILE A 13 -29.48 13.60 13.48
C ILE A 13 -29.13 12.76 12.26
N LEU A 14 -28.94 13.43 11.12
CA LEU A 14 -28.33 12.85 9.94
C LEU A 14 -26.96 12.34 10.39
N LYS A 15 -26.88 11.03 10.64
CA LYS A 15 -25.59 10.35 10.81
C LYS A 15 -24.81 10.64 9.55
N THR A 16 -23.82 11.53 9.65
CA THR A 16 -22.82 11.72 8.62
C THR A 16 -22.29 10.34 8.26
N PRO A 17 -22.25 9.98 6.96
CA PRO A 17 -21.70 8.70 6.57
C PRO A 17 -20.29 8.64 7.13
N ARG A 18 -19.98 7.59 7.90
CA ARG A 18 -18.62 7.33 8.42
C ARG A 18 -17.67 7.42 7.24
N ARG A 19 -16.93 8.53 7.11
CA ARG A 19 -15.87 8.64 6.10
C ARG A 19 -14.91 7.50 6.39
N GLY A 20 -14.62 6.70 5.37
CA GLY A 20 -13.61 5.65 5.48
C GLY A 20 -12.25 6.24 5.86
N PRO A 21 -11.27 5.40 6.22
CA PRO A 21 -9.93 5.87 6.53
C PRO A 21 -9.38 6.73 5.37
N HIS A 22 -8.91 7.94 5.69
CA HIS A 22 -8.30 8.84 4.73
C HIS A 22 -6.93 8.26 4.30
N VAL A 23 -6.88 7.69 3.10
CA VAL A 23 -5.66 7.15 2.52
C VAL A 23 -5.04 8.20 1.61
N LYS A 24 -3.74 8.42 1.78
CA LYS A 24 -2.93 9.32 0.97
C LYS A 24 -2.02 8.53 0.06
N ARG A 25 -1.64 9.12 -1.07
CA ARG A 25 -0.55 8.70 -1.96
C ARG A 25 0.59 9.69 -1.86
N TRP A 26 1.81 9.20 -1.65
CA TRP A 26 3.01 10.04 -1.54
C TRP A 26 3.94 9.88 -2.73
N ASP A 27 3.96 10.85 -3.63
CA ASP A 27 4.93 10.91 -4.73
C ASP A 27 6.20 11.62 -4.25
N GLY A 28 7.17 10.85 -3.74
CA GLY A 28 8.41 11.41 -3.20
C GLY A 28 9.27 12.10 -4.24
N LYS A 29 9.23 11.65 -5.51
CA LYS A 29 9.98 12.25 -6.62
C LYS A 29 9.48 13.65 -6.95
N ASN A 30 8.16 13.80 -7.04
CA ASN A 30 7.53 15.09 -7.31
C ASN A 30 7.22 15.89 -6.04
N ARG A 31 7.49 15.32 -4.85
CA ARG A 31 7.17 15.91 -3.54
C ARG A 31 5.71 16.32 -3.40
N THR A 32 4.80 15.44 -3.85
CA THR A 32 3.35 15.68 -3.76
C THR A 32 2.65 14.63 -2.92
N CYS A 33 1.56 15.05 -2.28
CA CYS A 33 0.66 14.19 -1.52
C CYS A 33 -0.78 14.44 -1.98
N ALA A 34 -1.52 13.35 -2.22
CA ALA A 34 -2.92 13.43 -2.66
C ALA A 34 -3.77 12.35 -2.00
N ASP A 35 -5.07 12.59 -1.87
CA ASP A 35 -6.02 11.54 -1.47
C ASP A 35 -5.99 10.39 -2.49
N TRP A 36 -6.21 9.16 -2.00
CA TRP A 36 -6.13 7.96 -2.80
C TRP A 36 -7.24 6.96 -2.47
N ASP A 37 -7.92 6.46 -3.50
CA ASP A 37 -9.00 5.47 -3.42
C ASP A 37 -8.87 4.35 -4.48
N GLY A 38 -7.68 4.18 -5.06
CA GLY A 38 -7.38 3.31 -6.20
C GLY A 38 -7.46 1.80 -5.94
N LEU A 39 -7.86 1.35 -4.74
CA LEU A 39 -7.81 -0.07 -4.36
C LEU A 39 -8.80 -0.95 -5.16
N ARG A 40 -9.82 -0.37 -5.80
CA ARG A 40 -10.74 -1.14 -6.66
C ARG A 40 -10.05 -1.62 -7.93
N ARG A 41 -9.24 -0.76 -8.55
CA ARG A 41 -8.44 -1.02 -9.75
C ARG A 41 -7.33 0.02 -9.80
N ASP A 42 -6.11 -0.39 -9.53
CA ASP A 42 -4.99 0.52 -9.39
C ASP A 42 -4.32 0.75 -10.74
N SER A 43 -4.47 1.96 -11.30
CA SER A 43 -3.90 2.32 -12.60
C SER A 43 -2.37 2.29 -12.61
N GLU A 44 -1.70 2.50 -11.47
CA GLU A 44 -0.24 2.47 -11.38
C GLU A 44 0.32 1.05 -11.46
N LEU A 45 -0.51 0.06 -11.12
CA LEU A 45 -0.17 -1.36 -11.11
C LEU A 45 -0.97 -2.15 -12.17
N PHE A 46 -1.48 -1.47 -13.20
CA PHE A 46 -2.23 -2.09 -14.30
C PHE A 46 -1.46 -1.99 -15.62
N PHE A 47 -0.43 -2.83 -15.76
CA PHE A 47 0.45 -2.86 -16.92
C PHE A 47 -0.21 -3.53 -18.13
N GLN A 48 0.00 -2.97 -19.32
CA GLN A 48 -0.56 -3.51 -20.57
C GLN A 48 0.03 -4.89 -20.92
N ASN A 49 1.31 -5.10 -20.61
CA ASN A 49 2.05 -6.34 -20.81
C ASN A 49 2.03 -7.27 -19.58
N GLY A 50 1.21 -6.98 -18.57
CA GLY A 50 1.11 -7.84 -17.40
C GLY A 50 0.41 -9.16 -17.74
N ASP A 51 0.99 -10.25 -17.26
CA ASP A 51 0.56 -11.64 -17.41
C ASP A 51 -0.02 -12.21 -16.10
N ILE A 52 0.11 -11.51 -14.97
CA ILE A 52 -0.59 -11.85 -13.72
C ILE A 52 -1.74 -10.88 -13.46
N LEU A 53 -2.92 -11.43 -13.25
CA LEU A 53 -4.11 -10.76 -12.77
C LEU A 53 -4.23 -10.97 -11.26
N VAL A 54 -4.07 -9.91 -10.47
CA VAL A 54 -4.11 -10.00 -9.00
C VAL A 54 -5.47 -9.57 -8.47
N HIS A 55 -6.07 -10.42 -7.65
CA HIS A 55 -7.37 -10.23 -7.02
C HIS A 55 -7.21 -10.13 -5.51
N LEU A 56 -7.72 -9.05 -4.92
CA LEU A 56 -7.66 -8.82 -3.46
C LEU A 56 -8.86 -9.43 -2.73
N TYR A 57 -9.21 -10.66 -3.09
CA TYR A 57 -10.30 -11.44 -2.48
C TYR A 57 -10.08 -12.94 -2.77
N ALA A 58 -10.74 -13.81 -2.02
CA ALA A 58 -10.66 -15.25 -2.25
C ALA A 58 -11.42 -15.66 -3.50
N LYS A 59 -10.92 -16.65 -4.24
CA LYS A 59 -11.56 -17.12 -5.47
C LYS A 59 -13.02 -17.52 -5.22
N GLY A 60 -13.93 -17.00 -6.05
CA GLY A 60 -15.37 -17.21 -5.93
C GLY A 60 -16.11 -16.17 -5.07
N ASN A 61 -15.42 -15.40 -4.23
CA ASN A 61 -16.08 -14.45 -3.31
C ASN A 61 -16.53 -13.14 -3.98
N SER A 62 -16.09 -12.88 -5.21
CA SER A 62 -16.40 -11.63 -5.93
C SER A 62 -16.32 -11.83 -7.43
N ARG A 63 -17.19 -11.13 -8.16
CA ARG A 63 -17.20 -11.03 -9.64
C ARG A 63 -16.48 -9.79 -10.16
N ARG A 64 -15.81 -9.04 -9.28
CA ARG A 64 -15.02 -7.86 -9.70
C ARG A 64 -13.87 -8.31 -10.61
N GLY A 65 -13.37 -7.39 -11.42
CA GLY A 65 -12.13 -7.64 -12.15
C GLY A 65 -10.90 -7.67 -11.24
N PRO A 66 -9.71 -7.93 -11.79
CA PRO A 66 -8.46 -7.85 -11.05
C PRO A 66 -8.19 -6.42 -10.60
N THR A 67 -7.59 -6.29 -9.42
CA THR A 67 -7.13 -5.01 -8.88
C THR A 67 -5.85 -4.57 -9.57
N PHE A 68 -4.92 -5.51 -9.79
CA PHE A 68 -3.64 -5.26 -10.46
C PHE A 68 -3.48 -6.15 -11.69
N ARG A 69 -2.68 -5.69 -12.64
CA ARG A 69 -2.22 -6.49 -13.77
C ARG A 69 -0.73 -6.28 -13.92
N VAL A 70 0.08 -7.26 -13.55
CA VAL A 70 1.53 -7.07 -13.38
C VAL A 70 2.37 -8.14 -14.09
N PRO A 71 3.60 -7.82 -14.55
CA PRO A 71 4.51 -8.81 -15.17
C PRO A 71 5.15 -9.79 -14.17
N PHE A 72 5.04 -11.10 -14.42
CA PHE A 72 5.59 -12.17 -13.59
C PHE A 72 7.12 -12.14 -13.48
N GLU A 73 7.80 -11.77 -14.57
CA GLU A 73 9.26 -11.68 -14.61
C GLU A 73 9.82 -10.79 -13.48
N THR A 74 9.15 -9.67 -13.18
CA THR A 74 9.60 -8.76 -12.12
C THR A 74 9.44 -9.39 -10.74
N LEU A 75 8.37 -10.13 -10.48
CA LEU A 75 8.18 -10.85 -9.21
C LEU A 75 9.20 -11.98 -9.04
N GLN A 76 9.58 -12.65 -10.14
CA GLN A 76 10.65 -13.65 -10.10
C GLN A 76 11.98 -13.01 -9.71
N LYS A 77 12.36 -11.91 -10.37
CA LYS A 77 13.58 -11.15 -10.02
C LYS A 77 13.57 -10.66 -8.58
N PHE A 78 12.40 -10.31 -8.05
CA PHE A 78 12.23 -9.85 -6.68
C PHE A 78 12.15 -10.98 -5.63
N ASN A 79 12.38 -12.24 -6.02
CA ASN A 79 12.36 -13.45 -5.18
C ASN A 79 11.01 -13.68 -4.46
N CYS A 80 9.90 -13.43 -5.15
CA CYS A 80 8.55 -13.57 -4.61
C CYS A 80 7.98 -15.00 -4.65
N GLY A 81 8.82 -16.05 -4.69
CA GLY A 81 8.35 -17.44 -4.72
C GLY A 81 7.33 -17.78 -3.61
N PRO A 82 7.56 -17.40 -2.34
CA PRO A 82 6.62 -17.68 -1.26
C PRO A 82 5.21 -17.11 -1.45
N LEU A 83 5.06 -15.98 -2.15
CA LEU A 83 3.74 -15.41 -2.48
C LEU A 83 2.86 -16.44 -3.20
N PHE A 84 3.41 -17.19 -4.15
CA PHE A 84 2.67 -18.21 -4.90
C PHE A 84 2.46 -19.51 -4.13
N SER A 85 3.20 -19.73 -3.03
CA SER A 85 3.00 -20.88 -2.15
C SER A 85 1.91 -20.65 -1.12
N ILE A 86 1.72 -19.40 -0.68
CA ILE A 86 0.76 -19.05 0.38
C ILE A 86 -0.56 -18.48 -0.15
N CYS A 87 -0.59 -18.01 -1.40
CA CYS A 87 -1.79 -17.50 -2.05
C CYS A 87 -2.24 -18.43 -3.17
N PHE A 88 -3.54 -18.43 -3.47
CA PHE A 88 -4.09 -19.26 -4.53
C PHE A 88 -3.72 -18.67 -5.90
N ALA A 89 -2.95 -19.40 -6.70
CA ALA A 89 -2.58 -19.03 -8.06
C ALA A 89 -3.08 -20.07 -9.06
N GLN A 90 -3.56 -19.62 -10.22
CA GLN A 90 -4.08 -20.48 -11.27
C GLN A 90 -3.63 -20.00 -12.65
N LEU A 91 -3.20 -20.92 -13.50
CA LEU A 91 -2.99 -20.68 -14.93
C LEU A 91 -4.34 -20.59 -15.65
N LEU A 92 -4.52 -19.55 -16.48
CA LEU A 92 -5.68 -19.39 -17.34
C LEU A 92 -5.42 -20.19 -18.62
N PRO A 93 -6.30 -21.16 -18.95
CA PRO A 93 -6.24 -21.81 -20.25
C PRO A 93 -6.38 -20.76 -21.34
N GLU A 94 -5.55 -20.84 -22.38
CA GLU A 94 -5.78 -20.08 -23.60
C GLU A 94 -7.19 -20.36 -24.12
N LEU A 95 -8.00 -19.31 -24.26
CA LEU A 95 -9.19 -19.40 -25.09
C LEU A 95 -8.70 -19.58 -26.53
N GLN A 96 -8.79 -20.79 -27.05
CA GLN A 96 -8.59 -21.08 -28.47
C GLN A 96 -9.62 -20.27 -29.28
N GLY A 97 -9.26 -19.07 -29.72
CA GLY A 97 -10.21 -18.22 -30.43
C GLY A 97 -9.74 -16.80 -30.68
N SER A 98 -8.71 -16.62 -31.50
CA SER A 98 -8.69 -15.61 -32.60
C SER A 98 -7.33 -15.53 -33.30
N SER A 99 -7.33 -15.98 -34.55
CA SER A 99 -6.43 -15.66 -35.68
C SER A 99 -4.97 -16.20 -35.71
N PRO A 100 -4.56 -16.89 -36.80
CA PRO A 100 -3.24 -17.52 -36.97
C PRO A 100 -2.16 -16.59 -37.57
N THR A 101 -2.25 -15.27 -37.39
CA THR A 101 -1.29 -14.31 -37.96
C THR A 101 -0.59 -13.53 -36.87
N GLY A 102 0.34 -14.18 -36.19
CA GLY A 102 1.20 -13.54 -35.21
C GLY A 102 2.15 -14.56 -34.60
N SER A 103 3.42 -14.50 -34.98
CA SER A 103 4.51 -15.37 -34.53
C SER A 103 4.93 -15.09 -33.08
N GLY A 104 3.98 -14.86 -32.17
CA GLY A 104 4.22 -14.71 -30.74
C GLY A 104 3.85 -16.01 -30.04
N ARG A 105 4.76 -16.56 -29.23
CA ARG A 105 4.39 -17.61 -28.28
C ARG A 105 3.23 -17.07 -27.42
N PRO A 106 2.16 -17.84 -27.23
CA PRO A 106 1.11 -17.39 -26.34
C PRO A 106 1.69 -17.21 -24.94
N GLN A 107 1.37 -16.05 -24.34
CA GLN A 107 1.88 -15.69 -23.03
C GLN A 107 0.90 -16.23 -21.99
N ASP A 108 1.34 -17.24 -21.25
CA ASP A 108 0.61 -17.84 -20.12
C ASP A 108 0.12 -16.74 -19.17
N LYS A 109 -1.19 -16.65 -18.97
CA LYS A 109 -1.79 -15.71 -18.02
C LYS A 109 -2.09 -16.41 -16.71
N TYR A 110 -1.80 -15.76 -15.61
CA TYR A 110 -2.04 -16.26 -14.26
C TYR A 110 -3.05 -15.40 -13.53
N GLU A 111 -3.94 -16.02 -12.77
CA GLU A 111 -4.72 -15.36 -11.74
C GLU A 111 -4.11 -15.64 -10.37
N LEU A 112 -3.95 -14.59 -9.57
CA LEU A 112 -3.43 -14.67 -8.20
C LEU A 112 -4.44 -14.05 -7.24
N TYR A 113 -4.94 -14.83 -6.29
CA TYR A 113 -5.95 -14.44 -5.32
C TYR A 113 -5.33 -14.27 -3.93
N ILE A 114 -5.43 -13.05 -3.38
CA ILE A 114 -4.82 -12.64 -2.11
C ILE A 114 -5.92 -12.08 -1.18
N PRO A 115 -6.71 -12.94 -0.51
CA PRO A 115 -7.68 -12.50 0.49
C PRO A 115 -6.99 -11.92 1.73
N ALA A 116 -7.73 -11.08 2.48
CA ALA A 116 -7.40 -10.84 3.88
C ALA A 116 -7.72 -12.09 4.72
N PRO A 117 -7.01 -12.35 5.82
CA PRO A 117 -7.31 -13.49 6.70
C PRO A 117 -8.75 -13.44 7.23
N ASP A 118 -9.43 -14.59 7.30
CA ASP A 118 -10.88 -14.63 7.62
C ASP A 118 -11.25 -14.12 9.04
N HIS A 119 -10.27 -14.08 9.95
CA HIS A 119 -10.46 -13.70 11.34
C HIS A 119 -10.19 -12.22 11.62
N VAL A 120 -9.75 -11.43 10.63
CA VAL A 120 -9.44 -10.01 10.87
C VAL A 120 -10.68 -9.12 10.72
N PRO A 121 -10.86 -8.10 11.59
CA PRO A 121 -11.87 -7.06 11.40
C PRO A 121 -11.78 -6.37 10.04
N ARG A 122 -12.88 -5.74 9.60
CA ARG A 122 -12.97 -5.10 8.28
C ARG A 122 -11.90 -4.03 8.03
N ASP A 123 -11.61 -3.20 9.03
CA ASP A 123 -10.60 -2.14 8.89
C ASP A 123 -9.19 -2.74 8.77
N ASP A 124 -8.93 -3.84 9.45
CA ASP A 124 -7.67 -4.59 9.33
C ASP A 124 -7.58 -5.31 7.98
N ALA A 125 -8.69 -5.79 7.42
CA ALA A 125 -8.75 -6.32 6.06
C ALA A 125 -8.46 -5.23 5.01
N PHE A 126 -8.96 -4.01 5.21
CA PHE A 126 -8.62 -2.88 4.34
C PHE A 126 -7.13 -2.54 4.43
N SER A 127 -6.59 -2.43 5.66
CA SER A 127 -5.16 -2.20 5.88
C SER A 127 -4.31 -3.32 5.27
N TRP A 128 -4.73 -4.57 5.40
CA TRP A 128 -4.08 -5.73 4.78
C TRP A 128 -3.91 -5.54 3.28
N HIS A 129 -4.98 -5.13 2.59
CA HIS A 129 -4.97 -4.91 1.15
C HIS A 129 -4.17 -3.68 0.72
N ILE A 130 -4.18 -2.60 1.52
CA ILE A 130 -3.30 -1.44 1.30
C ILE A 130 -1.82 -1.86 1.40
N THR A 131 -1.47 -2.63 2.41
CA THR A 131 -0.10 -3.14 2.57
C THR A 131 0.28 -4.10 1.44
N THR A 132 -0.63 -4.99 1.02
CA THR A 132 -0.42 -5.85 -0.16
C THR A 132 -0.18 -5.00 -1.42
N ARG A 133 -0.95 -3.94 -1.63
CA ARG A 133 -0.76 -3.00 -2.74
C ARG A 133 0.62 -2.35 -2.66
N ASN A 134 1.05 -1.88 -1.49
CA ASN A 134 2.36 -1.26 -1.32
C ASN A 134 3.52 -2.23 -1.61
N PHE A 135 3.34 -3.53 -1.35
CA PHE A 135 4.33 -4.52 -1.75
C PHE A 135 4.50 -4.58 -3.27
N PHE A 136 3.41 -4.61 -4.04
CA PHE A 136 3.49 -4.52 -5.49
C PHE A 136 4.05 -3.16 -5.92
N ALA A 137 3.68 -2.07 -5.25
CA ALA A 137 4.25 -0.74 -5.51
C ALA A 137 5.78 -0.74 -5.35
N LEU A 138 6.32 -1.39 -4.32
CA LEU A 138 7.75 -1.54 -4.12
C LEU A 138 8.42 -2.34 -5.25
N VAL A 139 7.84 -3.49 -5.62
CA VAL A 139 8.34 -4.34 -6.72
C VAL A 139 8.42 -3.56 -8.05
N TYR A 140 7.41 -2.72 -8.32
CA TYR A 140 7.27 -1.99 -9.59
C TYR A 140 7.60 -0.50 -9.52
N ARG A 141 8.29 -0.06 -8.44
CA ARG A 141 8.74 1.33 -8.24
C ARG A 141 7.61 2.37 -8.38
N LYS A 142 6.48 2.10 -7.72
CA LYS A 142 5.32 3.00 -7.62
C LYS A 142 5.25 3.65 -6.24
N PRO A 143 4.63 4.84 -6.13
CA PRO A 143 4.43 5.55 -4.86
C PRO A 143 3.76 4.73 -3.77
N LEU A 144 4.12 4.95 -2.50
CA LEU A 144 3.41 4.40 -1.34
C LEU A 144 2.04 5.04 -1.18
N VAL A 145 1.12 4.27 -0.62
CA VAL A 145 -0.17 4.77 -0.12
C VAL A 145 -0.45 4.30 1.30
N GLY A 146 -1.21 5.06 2.08
CA GLY A 146 -1.53 4.69 3.44
C GLY A 146 -2.21 5.81 4.22
N THR A 147 -2.60 5.53 5.46
CA THR A 147 -3.11 6.58 6.36
C THR A 147 -1.97 7.46 6.89
N THR A 148 -0.84 6.82 7.20
CA THR A 148 0.42 7.43 7.62
C THR A 148 1.57 6.69 6.95
N MET A 149 2.62 7.41 6.59
CA MET A 149 3.78 6.85 5.89
C MET A 149 4.58 5.94 6.81
N GLY A 150 4.83 6.31 8.07
CA GLY A 150 5.62 5.49 9.00
C GLY A 150 5.00 4.10 9.21
N LYS A 151 3.67 4.03 9.39
CA LYS A 151 2.94 2.75 9.49
C LYS A 151 2.97 1.99 8.16
N ALA A 152 2.85 2.69 7.02
CA ALA A 152 2.94 2.06 5.71
C ALA A 152 4.31 1.40 5.49
N LEU A 153 5.41 2.02 5.94
CA LEU A 153 6.77 1.48 5.84
C LEU A 153 6.95 0.22 6.69
N VAL A 154 6.54 0.25 7.96
CA VAL A 154 6.63 -0.91 8.86
C VAL A 154 5.82 -2.09 8.32
N THR A 155 4.55 -1.87 7.98
CA THR A 155 3.70 -2.94 7.46
C THR A 155 4.18 -3.46 6.10
N LEU A 156 4.76 -2.60 5.24
CA LEU A 156 5.39 -3.01 4.00
C LEU A 156 6.58 -3.94 4.26
N HIS A 157 7.46 -3.62 5.21
CA HIS A 157 8.58 -4.49 5.54
C HIS A 157 8.11 -5.85 6.05
N ASP A 158 7.12 -5.90 6.94
CA ASP A 158 6.53 -7.17 7.39
C ASP A 158 5.92 -7.97 6.22
N ARG A 159 5.27 -7.30 5.27
CA ARG A 159 4.77 -7.91 4.05
C ARG A 159 5.88 -8.46 3.16
N MET A 160 7.02 -7.77 3.05
CA MET A 160 8.18 -8.28 2.33
C MET A 160 8.71 -9.57 2.95
N ARG A 161 8.71 -9.69 4.29
CA ARG A 161 9.11 -10.92 4.99
C ARG A 161 8.16 -12.08 4.71
N MET A 162 6.87 -11.80 4.51
CA MET A 162 5.86 -12.81 4.19
C MET A 162 5.93 -13.28 2.73
N PHE A 163 6.11 -12.35 1.78
CA PHE A 163 5.95 -12.64 0.35
C PHE A 163 7.24 -12.99 -0.38
N ARG A 164 8.40 -12.76 0.25
CA ARG A 164 9.72 -13.01 -0.35
C ARG A 164 10.45 -14.15 0.32
N ALA A 165 11.37 -14.77 -0.42
CA ALA A 165 12.22 -15.83 0.10
C ALA A 165 13.05 -15.36 1.31
N LYS A 166 13.29 -16.25 2.28
CA LYS A 166 14.05 -15.96 3.52
C LYS A 166 15.45 -15.38 3.29
N ARG A 167 16.07 -15.69 2.14
CA ARG A 167 17.39 -15.17 1.73
C ARG A 167 17.37 -13.75 1.16
N ALA A 168 16.20 -13.15 0.96
CA ALA A 168 16.08 -11.81 0.41
C ALA A 168 16.47 -10.75 1.46
N ASN A 169 17.25 -9.75 1.05
CA ASN A 169 17.65 -8.66 1.93
C ASN A 169 16.57 -7.56 1.93
N ASN A 170 15.51 -7.78 2.69
CA ASN A 170 14.36 -6.87 2.74
C ASN A 170 14.72 -5.46 3.21
N HIS A 171 15.66 -5.33 4.15
CA HIS A 171 16.09 -4.01 4.63
C HIS A 171 16.76 -3.21 3.51
N ASN A 172 17.76 -3.80 2.84
CA ASN A 172 18.47 -3.13 1.77
C ASN A 172 17.54 -2.78 0.60
N ASP A 173 16.69 -3.72 0.19
CA ASP A 173 15.77 -3.49 -0.93
C ASP A 173 14.73 -2.42 -0.61
N LEU A 174 14.28 -2.33 0.65
CA LEU A 174 13.40 -1.24 1.08
C LEU A 174 14.15 0.09 1.08
N LEU A 175 15.38 0.16 1.60
CA LEU A 175 16.18 1.39 1.57
C LEU A 175 16.43 1.91 0.16
N VAL A 176 16.81 1.02 -0.78
CA VAL A 176 16.97 1.37 -2.20
C VAL A 176 15.65 1.93 -2.76
N TYR A 177 14.52 1.30 -2.45
CA TYR A 177 13.22 1.82 -2.85
C TYR A 177 12.92 3.19 -2.25
N LEU A 178 13.22 3.43 -0.96
CA LEU A 178 13.00 4.73 -0.32
C LEU A 178 13.85 5.83 -0.95
N GLU A 179 15.11 5.53 -1.24
CA GLU A 179 16.03 6.45 -1.88
C GLU A 179 15.54 6.82 -3.29
N GLU A 180 15.28 5.82 -4.14
CA GLU A 180 14.87 6.04 -5.52
C GLU A 180 13.49 6.71 -5.64
N MET A 181 12.59 6.45 -4.69
CA MET A 181 11.28 7.10 -4.64
C MET A 181 11.33 8.50 -4.02
N GLY A 182 12.49 8.94 -3.52
CA GLY A 182 12.68 10.28 -2.95
C GLY A 182 12.23 10.44 -1.50
N TYR A 183 11.93 9.34 -0.80
CA TYR A 183 11.47 9.36 0.59
C TYR A 183 12.59 9.64 1.60
N LEU A 184 13.86 9.49 1.20
CA LEU A 184 15.02 9.86 2.03
C LEU A 184 15.43 11.33 1.86
N ASN A 185 14.70 12.11 1.06
CA ASN A 185 14.96 13.53 0.90
C ASN A 185 14.12 14.34 1.89
N PHE A 186 14.66 14.54 3.08
CA PHE A 186 13.96 15.14 4.22
C PHE A 186 13.86 16.67 4.19
N ALA A 187 14.59 17.35 3.31
CA ALA A 187 14.67 18.80 3.28
C ALA A 187 13.27 19.43 3.12
N HIS A 188 12.81 20.13 4.15
CA HIS A 188 11.48 20.75 4.23
C HIS A 188 10.30 19.76 4.17
N HIS A 189 10.50 18.49 4.53
CA HIS A 189 9.48 17.44 4.52
C HIS A 189 9.41 16.72 5.87
N PRO A 190 8.74 17.31 6.88
CA PRO A 190 8.65 16.72 8.22
C PRO A 190 7.96 15.35 8.20
N ASP A 191 6.95 15.14 7.35
CA ASP A 191 6.27 13.85 7.19
C ASP A 191 7.27 12.73 6.83
N TYR A 192 8.23 13.00 5.94
CA TYR A 192 9.20 11.99 5.52
C TYR A 192 10.23 11.71 6.60
N ALA A 193 10.74 12.77 7.24
CA ALA A 193 11.70 12.64 8.32
C ALA A 193 11.10 11.85 9.49
N LEU A 194 9.89 12.21 9.94
CA LEU A 194 9.20 11.51 11.03
C LEU A 194 8.83 10.07 10.66
N ALA A 195 8.32 9.83 9.45
CA ALA A 195 7.97 8.48 9.01
C ALA A 195 9.19 7.54 8.95
N VAL A 196 10.32 8.04 8.44
CA VAL A 196 11.56 7.28 8.35
C VAL A 196 12.21 7.12 9.74
N LEU A 197 12.12 8.13 10.60
CA LEU A 197 12.55 8.05 12.00
C LEU A 197 11.79 6.95 12.75
N TYR A 198 10.45 6.94 12.63
CA TYR A 198 9.59 5.90 13.19
C TYR A 198 10.01 4.50 12.68
N TYR A 199 10.18 4.35 11.36
CA TYR A 199 10.63 3.08 10.78
C TYR A 199 12.02 2.66 11.30
N ALA A 200 12.97 3.59 11.37
CA ALA A 200 14.33 3.32 11.83
C ALA A 200 14.37 2.91 13.30
N GLU A 201 13.52 3.53 14.14
CA GLU A 201 13.36 3.16 15.55
C GLU A 201 12.79 1.74 15.68
N GLN A 202 11.71 1.40 14.95
CA GLN A 202 11.09 0.07 15.02
C GLN A 202 12.05 -1.08 14.68
N TYR A 203 13.00 -0.83 13.76
CA TYR A 203 13.97 -1.84 13.33
C TYR A 203 15.40 -1.58 13.83
N GLN A 204 15.60 -0.61 14.73
CA GLN A 204 16.88 -0.28 15.37
C GLN A 204 18.02 0.00 14.36
N ILE A 205 17.74 0.81 13.34
CA ILE A 205 18.68 1.15 12.25
C ILE A 205 19.36 2.49 12.56
N PHE A 206 20.44 2.47 13.33
CA PHE A 206 21.07 3.69 13.87
C PHE A 206 21.42 4.75 12.81
N GLY A 207 22.04 4.36 11.69
CA GLY A 207 22.44 5.34 10.66
C GLY A 207 21.26 6.08 10.05
N LEU A 208 20.17 5.35 9.75
CA LEU A 208 18.94 5.93 9.22
C LEU A 208 18.20 6.76 10.27
N TRP A 209 18.21 6.29 11.52
CA TRP A 209 17.63 6.99 12.65
C TRP A 209 18.32 8.34 12.86
N ALA A 210 19.66 8.36 12.90
CA ALA A 210 20.43 9.57 13.14
C ALA A 210 20.20 10.61 12.03
N ASP A 211 20.19 10.19 10.78
CA ASP A 211 19.94 11.07 9.63
C ASP A 211 18.52 11.67 9.69
N ALA A 212 17.50 10.85 9.88
CA ALA A 212 16.13 11.32 10.01
C ALA A 212 15.94 12.23 11.25
N PHE A 213 16.60 11.91 12.37
CA PHE A 213 16.50 12.65 13.63
C PHE A 213 17.06 14.07 13.50
N VAL A 214 18.26 14.25 12.93
CA VAL A 214 18.85 15.60 12.78
C VAL A 214 17.97 16.50 11.91
N HIS A 215 17.33 15.93 10.89
CA HIS A 215 16.37 16.63 10.07
C HIS A 215 15.09 17.00 10.82
N CYS A 216 14.58 16.11 11.69
CA CYS A 216 13.47 16.44 12.57
C CYS A 216 13.81 17.61 13.50
N VAL A 217 14.97 17.56 14.18
CA VAL A 217 15.44 18.65 15.06
C VAL A 217 15.57 19.98 14.30
N ALA A 218 16.10 19.96 13.08
CA ALA A 218 16.20 21.15 12.24
C ALA A 218 14.83 21.74 11.82
N MET A 219 13.77 20.93 11.85
CA MET A 219 12.40 21.31 11.50
C MET A 219 11.46 21.35 12.73
N ASN A 220 12.01 21.41 13.95
CA ASN A 220 11.28 21.27 15.21
C ASN A 220 10.00 22.11 15.28
N ASP A 221 10.06 23.37 14.84
CA ASP A 221 8.95 24.33 14.91
C ASP A 221 7.72 23.94 14.05
N GLY A 222 7.86 22.97 13.14
CA GLY A 222 6.79 22.51 12.25
C GLY A 222 6.39 21.05 12.43
N LEU A 223 7.08 20.28 13.29
CA LEU A 223 6.85 18.83 13.39
C LEU A 223 5.43 18.48 13.85
N TYR A 224 4.89 19.23 14.81
CA TYR A 224 3.55 18.98 15.39
C TYR A 224 2.40 19.13 14.38
N LEU A 225 2.64 19.76 13.23
CA LEU A 225 1.67 19.86 12.14
C LEU A 225 1.58 18.58 11.31
N SER A 226 2.61 17.72 11.39
CA SER A 226 2.65 16.45 10.69
C SER A 226 1.76 15.41 11.39
N PRO A 227 0.92 14.67 10.65
CA PRO A 227 0.19 13.54 11.23
C PRO A 227 1.12 12.40 11.68
N GLU A 228 2.36 12.35 11.20
CA GLU A 228 3.35 11.35 11.60
C GLU A 228 3.88 11.59 13.03
N PHE A 229 3.80 12.83 13.52
CA PHE A 229 4.34 13.20 14.83
C PHE A 229 3.67 12.44 15.98
N ALA A 230 2.37 12.15 15.85
CA ALA A 230 1.60 11.41 16.85
C ALA A 230 2.08 9.96 17.05
N ALA A 231 2.84 9.41 16.11
CA ALA A 231 3.33 8.04 16.17
C ALA A 231 4.76 7.92 16.76
N ILE A 232 5.45 9.03 17.00
CA ILE A 232 6.81 9.04 17.54
C ILE A 232 6.80 8.74 19.04
N SER A 233 7.78 7.93 19.49
CA SER A 233 7.92 7.62 20.91
C SER A 233 8.25 8.89 21.73
N PRO A 234 7.72 9.06 22.95
CA PRO A 234 8.12 10.15 23.84
C PRO A 234 9.59 10.14 24.24
N THR A 235 10.31 9.04 23.98
CA THR A 235 11.73 8.87 24.28
C THR A 235 12.65 9.25 23.12
N THR A 236 12.08 9.58 21.95
CA THR A 236 12.82 9.99 20.76
C THR A 236 13.27 11.44 20.86
#